data_AF-A0A2V8HAM8-F1
#
_entry.id   AF-A0A2V8HAM8-F1
#
_cell.length_a   1.000
_cell.length_b   1.000
_cell.length_c   1.000
_cell.angle_alpha   90.00
_cell.angle_beta   90.00
_cell.angle_gamma   90.00
#
_symmetry.space_group_name_H-M   'P 1'
#
loop_
_entity.id
_entity.type
_entity.pdbx_description
1 polymer ?
#
loop_
_entity_poly.entity_id
_entity_poly.type
_entity_poly.pdbx_seq_one_letter_code
_entity_poly.pdbx_strand_id
1 'polypeptide(L)'
;WERPARAGGAGRGGRGGDAGPAPGANLKVITNHLSGGWLRKNGVPYSEDAVVTEYFDRFAAPNADEWLVVTTMVTDPKYLNTDFVTSSHFKKEPDGSKWSPSPCKAS
;
A
#
# COMPACT_ATOMS: atom_id res chain seq x y z
N TRP A 1 2.40 -4.00 -15.34
CA TRP A 1 2.13 -2.55 -15.49
C TRP A 1 3.47 -1.85 -15.42
N GLU A 2 3.77 -1.02 -16.41
CA GLU A 2 5.08 -0.39 -16.53
C GLU A 2 5.17 0.76 -15.52
N ARG A 3 6.17 0.68 -14.63
CA ARG A 3 6.51 1.77 -13.71
C ARG A 3 7.25 2.81 -14.54
N PRO A 4 6.82 4.09 -14.58
CA PRO A 4 7.57 5.09 -15.32
C PRO A 4 8.99 5.21 -14.74
N ALA A 5 9.97 5.21 -15.64
CA ALA A 5 11.37 5.39 -15.31
C ALA A 5 11.59 6.76 -14.63
N ARG A 6 12.35 6.75 -13.52
CA ARG A 6 12.76 7.98 -12.82
C ARG A 6 13.77 8.72 -13.69
N ALA A 7 13.49 9.98 -14.01
CA ALA A 7 14.44 10.88 -14.67
C ALA A 7 15.68 11.06 -13.78
N GLY A 8 16.84 10.68 -14.31
CA GLY A 8 18.13 10.88 -13.66
C GLY A 8 18.55 12.36 -13.69
N GLY A 9 19.07 12.83 -12.57
CA GLY A 9 19.80 14.10 -12.47
C GLY A 9 21.01 13.89 -11.57
N ALA A 10 22.21 14.04 -12.13
CA ALA A 10 23.49 13.90 -11.44
C ALA A 10 23.78 15.11 -10.52
N GLY A 11 24.25 14.85 -9.30
CA GLY A 11 24.82 15.86 -8.40
C GLY A 11 25.60 15.19 -7.28
N ARG A 12 26.93 15.38 -7.27
CA ARG A 12 27.84 14.87 -6.24
C ARG A 12 27.85 15.80 -5.03
N GLY A 13 27.85 15.20 -3.82
CA GLY A 13 28.41 15.78 -2.60
C GLY A 13 27.39 16.21 -1.53
N GLY A 14 27.50 15.64 -0.33
CA GLY A 14 26.92 16.20 0.89
C GLY A 14 26.28 15.18 1.84
N ARG A 15 27.01 14.83 2.90
CA ARG A 15 26.61 14.28 4.23
C ARG A 15 25.19 13.73 4.37
N GLY A 16 25.12 12.43 4.67
CA GLY A 16 23.91 11.74 5.10
C GLY A 16 23.31 12.38 6.34
N GLY A 17 22.28 13.19 6.12
CA GLY A 17 21.11 13.20 6.98
C GLY A 17 20.08 12.29 6.33
N ASP A 18 19.38 11.49 7.14
CA ASP A 18 18.20 10.76 6.71
C ASP A 18 17.17 11.77 6.21
N ALA A 19 17.27 12.13 4.93
CA ALA A 19 16.28 12.91 4.25
C ALA A 19 15.01 12.07 4.28
N GLY A 20 14.04 12.48 5.12
CA GLY A 20 12.71 11.90 5.13
C GLY A 20 12.18 11.81 3.70
N PRO A 21 11.35 10.80 3.39
CA PRO A 21 10.95 10.52 2.02
C PRO A 21 10.42 11.79 1.33
N ALA A 22 10.90 12.06 0.11
CA ALA A 22 10.52 13.25 -0.65
C ALA A 22 8.99 13.41 -0.76
N PRO A 23 8.45 14.64 -0.89
CA PRO A 23 7.03 14.83 -1.16
C PRO A 23 6.61 14.04 -2.42
N GLY A 24 5.67 13.10 -2.26
CA GLY A 24 5.34 12.11 -3.29
C GLY A 24 5.98 10.73 -3.09
N ALA A 25 6.58 10.47 -1.93
CA ALA A 25 7.18 9.19 -1.62
C ALA A 25 6.14 8.07 -1.54
N ASN A 26 6.45 6.99 -2.24
CA ASN A 26 5.79 5.70 -2.11
C ASN A 26 6.19 5.07 -0.77
N LEU A 27 5.24 4.82 0.12
CA LEU A 27 5.52 4.11 1.38
C LEU A 27 5.47 2.61 1.09
N LYS A 28 6.55 1.90 1.42
CA LYS A 28 6.57 0.43 1.43
C LYS A 28 6.42 -0.06 2.86
N VAL A 29 5.41 -0.87 3.13
CA VAL A 29 5.19 -1.54 4.41
C VAL A 29 5.41 -3.04 4.21
N ILE A 30 6.09 -3.68 5.15
CA ILE A 30 6.24 -5.14 5.18
C ILE A 30 5.68 -5.61 6.52
N THR A 31 4.75 -6.55 6.47
CA THR A 31 4.15 -7.19 7.64
C THR A 31 4.43 -8.69 7.57
N ASN A 32 4.89 -9.25 8.69
CA ASN A 32 5.20 -10.65 8.87
C ASN A 32 4.71 -11.11 10.26
N HIS A 33 4.91 -12.39 10.60
CA HIS A 33 4.41 -13.00 11.84
C HIS A 33 2.90 -12.84 11.99
N LEU A 34 2.17 -13.05 10.89
CA LEU A 34 0.72 -12.98 10.88
C LEU A 34 0.15 -14.22 11.56
N SER A 35 -1.03 -14.08 12.16
CA SER A 35 -1.83 -15.26 12.46
C SER A 35 -2.46 -15.76 11.16
N GLY A 36 -2.39 -17.07 10.90
CA GLY A 36 -2.98 -17.68 9.71
C GLY A 36 -4.47 -17.33 9.57
N GLY A 37 -4.92 -17.15 8.34
CA GLY A 37 -6.25 -16.62 8.04
C GLY A 37 -6.67 -16.84 6.60
N TRP A 38 -7.53 -15.97 6.09
CA TRP A 38 -8.07 -16.05 4.72
C TRP A 38 -7.80 -14.76 3.96
N LEU A 39 -7.29 -14.88 2.73
CA LEU A 39 -7.04 -13.73 1.84
C LEU A 39 -8.32 -12.98 1.45
N ARG A 40 -9.45 -13.71 1.41
CA ARG A 40 -10.79 -13.19 1.15
C ARG A 40 -11.83 -14.13 1.74
N LYS A 41 -13.07 -13.65 1.92
CA LYS A 41 -14.20 -14.47 2.40
C LYS A 41 -14.37 -15.71 1.52
N ASN A 42 -14.35 -16.90 2.13
CA ASN A 42 -14.42 -18.21 1.45
C ASN A 42 -13.33 -18.40 0.37
N GLY A 43 -12.16 -17.78 0.55
CA GLY A 43 -11.06 -17.78 -0.41
C GLY A 43 -9.99 -18.82 -0.14
N VAL A 44 -8.77 -18.53 -0.60
CA VAL A 44 -7.56 -19.31 -0.28
C VAL A 44 -7.04 -18.82 1.08
N PRO A 45 -6.56 -19.72 1.96
CA PRO A 45 -5.95 -19.32 3.21
C PRO A 45 -4.56 -18.69 2.99
N TYR A 46 -4.11 -17.90 3.96
CA TYR A 46 -2.70 -17.54 4.10
C TYR A 46 -2.18 -18.07 5.44
N SER A 47 -0.92 -18.47 5.47
CA SER A 47 -0.27 -19.09 6.61
C SER A 47 0.36 -18.06 7.56
N GLU A 48 0.78 -18.55 8.71
CA GLU A 48 1.64 -17.87 9.67
C GLU A 48 3.00 -17.41 9.08
N ASP A 49 3.45 -18.07 8.02
CA ASP A 49 4.68 -17.76 7.29
C ASP A 49 4.47 -16.73 6.17
N ALA A 50 3.24 -16.25 5.99
CA ALA A 50 2.93 -15.26 4.96
C ALA A 50 3.62 -13.92 5.24
N VAL A 51 4.19 -13.32 4.19
CA VAL A 51 4.71 -11.96 4.20
C VAL A 51 3.82 -11.10 3.33
N VAL A 52 3.26 -10.04 3.92
CA VAL A 52 2.46 -9.04 3.22
C VAL A 52 3.33 -7.82 2.97
N THR A 53 3.49 -7.45 1.71
CA THR A 53 4.15 -6.21 1.30
C THR A 53 3.13 -5.27 0.69
N GLU A 54 3.02 -4.06 1.23
CA GLU A 54 2.12 -3.03 0.74
C GLU A 54 2.90 -1.83 0.21
N TYR A 55 2.46 -1.31 -0.92
CA TYR A 55 2.95 -0.08 -1.52
C TYR A 55 1.83 0.94 -1.53
N PHE A 56 2.01 2.03 -0.79
CA PHE A 56 1.08 3.15 -0.74
C PHE A 56 1.60 4.26 -1.64
N ASP A 57 0.89 4.50 -2.73
CA ASP A 57 1.20 5.52 -3.71
C ASP A 57 0.12 6.60 -3.69
N ARG A 58 0.51 7.83 -3.34
CA ARG A 58 -0.38 9.00 -3.40
C ARG A 58 0.03 9.90 -4.56
N PHE A 59 -0.92 10.24 -5.42
CA PHE A 59 -0.70 11.14 -6.55
C PHE A 59 -1.93 11.97 -6.89
N ALA A 60 -1.69 13.11 -7.56
CA ALA A 60 -2.75 13.89 -8.18
C ALA A 60 -2.92 13.44 -9.65
N ALA A 61 -4.15 13.17 -10.06
CA ALA A 61 -4.48 12.90 -11.45
C ALA A 61 -4.53 14.21 -12.27
N PRO A 62 -4.50 14.15 -13.62
CA PRO A 62 -4.53 15.36 -14.47
C PRO A 62 -5.74 16.27 -14.25
N ASN A 63 -6.83 15.73 -13.70
CA ASN A 63 -8.05 16.47 -13.35
C ASN A 63 -8.01 17.06 -11.91
N ALA A 64 -6.84 17.11 -11.28
CA ALA A 64 -6.61 17.54 -9.89
C ALA A 64 -7.23 16.65 -8.80
N ASP A 65 -7.82 15.50 -9.13
CA ASP A 65 -8.24 14.54 -8.12
C ASP A 65 -7.03 13.95 -7.40
N GLU A 66 -7.06 13.90 -6.06
CA GLU A 66 -6.07 13.16 -5.28
C GLU A 66 -6.48 11.69 -5.14
N TRP A 67 -5.56 10.79 -5.46
CA TRP A 67 -5.73 9.35 -5.34
C TRP A 67 -4.71 8.75 -4.38
N LEU A 68 -5.15 7.74 -3.64
CA LEU A 68 -4.30 6.80 -2.91
C LEU A 68 -4.51 5.42 -3.52
N VAL A 69 -3.43 4.82 -4.03
CA VAL A 69 -3.40 3.45 -4.51
C VAL A 69 -2.61 2.62 -3.52
N VAL A 70 -3.23 1.55 -3.02
CA VAL A 70 -2.59 0.57 -2.14
C VAL A 70 -2.44 -0.71 -2.93
N THR A 71 -1.20 -1.08 -3.25
CA THR A 71 -0.89 -2.38 -3.86
C THR A 71 -0.43 -3.33 -2.78
N THR A 72 -1.19 -4.40 -2.56
CA THR A 72 -0.91 -5.43 -1.56
C THR A 72 -0.41 -6.68 -2.27
N MET A 73 0.74 -7.18 -1.85
CA MET A 73 1.35 -8.41 -2.34
C MET A 73 1.52 -9.37 -1.18
N VAL A 74 0.97 -10.58 -1.30
CA VAL A 74 1.09 -11.64 -0.31
C VAL A 74 1.92 -12.78 -0.88
N THR A 75 3.05 -13.04 -0.24
CA THR A 75 3.91 -14.19 -0.53
C THR A 75 3.74 -15.20 0.60
N ASP A 76 3.39 -16.44 0.28
CA ASP A 76 3.19 -17.51 1.26
C ASP A 76 3.66 -18.86 0.68
N PRO A 77 4.74 -19.46 1.22
CA PRO A 77 5.29 -20.70 0.67
C PRO A 77 4.40 -21.93 0.89
N LYS A 78 3.40 -21.86 1.78
CA LYS A 78 2.57 -23.01 2.18
C LYS A 78 1.33 -23.16 1.32
N TYR A 79 0.63 -22.05 1.07
CA TYR A 79 -0.67 -22.08 0.39
C TYR A 79 -0.65 -21.42 -0.99
N LEU A 80 0.39 -20.66 -1.35
CA LEU A 80 0.47 -19.95 -2.61
C LEU A 80 1.67 -20.41 -3.45
N ASN A 81 1.41 -20.80 -4.69
CA ASN A 81 2.46 -21.14 -5.65
C ASN A 81 3.12 -19.90 -6.28
N THR A 82 2.48 -18.73 -6.15
CA THR A 82 2.93 -17.43 -6.66
C THR A 82 2.37 -16.33 -5.77
N ASP A 83 2.98 -15.15 -5.81
CA ASP A 83 2.48 -13.99 -5.09
C ASP A 83 1.03 -13.68 -5.46
N PHE A 84 0.20 -13.46 -4.43
CA PHE A 84 -1.14 -12.94 -4.60
C PHE A 84 -1.11 -11.42 -4.54
N VAL A 85 -1.44 -10.75 -5.64
CA VAL A 85 -1.36 -9.29 -5.76
C VAL A 85 -2.73 -8.68 -6.00
N THR A 86 -3.08 -7.66 -5.21
CA THR A 86 -4.29 -6.85 -5.38
C THR A 86 -3.96 -5.37 -5.29
N SER A 87 -4.79 -4.52 -5.90
CA SER A 87 -4.70 -3.07 -5.76
C SER A 87 -6.05 -2.49 -5.38
N SER A 88 -6.06 -1.61 -4.37
CA SER A 88 -7.23 -0.85 -3.94
C SER A 88 -7.00 0.63 -4.21
N HIS A 89 -7.97 1.27 -4.87
CA HIS A 89 -7.86 2.67 -5.28
C HIS A 89 -8.87 3.53 -4.53
N PHE A 90 -8.38 4.57 -3.88
CA PHE A 90 -9.18 5.48 -3.08
C PHE A 90 -9.03 6.90 -3.64
N LYS A 91 -10.15 7.52 -4.02
CA LYS A 91 -10.19 8.94 -4.34
C LYS A 91 -10.43 9.73 -3.07
N LYS A 92 -9.69 10.83 -2.88
CA LYS A 92 -9.94 11.78 -1.80
C LYS A 92 -11.23 12.55 -2.10
N GLU A 93 -12.15 12.52 -1.15
CA GLU A 93 -13.35 13.35 -1.21
C GLU A 93 -13.02 14.81 -0.83
N PRO A 94 -13.75 15.80 -1.37
CA PRO A 94 -13.51 17.22 -1.06
C PRO A 94 -13.67 17.54 0.44
N ASP A 95 -14.60 16.86 1.09
CA ASP A 95 -14.95 17.03 2.49
C ASP A 95 -15.51 15.73 3.10
N GLY A 96 -15.97 15.82 4.35
CA GLY A 96 -16.57 14.70 5.10
C GLY A 96 -18.08 14.51 4.89
N SER A 97 -18.73 15.18 3.93
CA SER A 97 -20.20 15.12 3.76
C SER A 97 -20.72 13.70 3.48
N LYS A 98 -19.90 12.83 2.92
CA LYS A 98 -20.19 11.41 2.67
C LYS A 98 -19.84 10.49 3.86
N TRP A 99 -19.30 11.02 4.95
CA TRP A 99 -18.82 10.27 6.10
C TRP A 99 -19.79 10.39 7.28
N SER A 100 -20.49 9.29 7.60
CA SER A 100 -21.45 9.23 8.70
C SER A 100 -21.18 8.01 9.60
N PRO A 101 -20.09 8.00 10.38
CA PRO A 101 -19.74 6.87 11.23
C PRO A 101 -20.67 6.78 12.45
N SER A 102 -20.97 5.56 12.87
CA SER A 102 -21.60 5.32 14.17
C SER A 102 -20.54 5.24 15.27
N PRO A 103 -20.74 5.87 16.45
CA PRO A 103 -19.82 5.73 17.56
C PRO A 103 -19.63 4.26 17.95
N CYS A 104 -18.40 3.88 18.28
CA CYS A 104 -18.11 2.56 18.86
C CYS A 104 -18.88 2.43 20.19
N LYS A 105 -19.56 1.29 20.39
CA LYS A 105 -20.15 0.93 21.68
C LYS A 105 -19.36 -0.27 22.22
N ALA A 106 -18.77 -0.13 23.39
CA ALA A 106 -18.28 -1.28 24.15
C ALA A 106 -19.48 -1.89 24.88
N SER A 107 -19.67 -3.20 24.73
CA SER A 107 -20.61 -4.02 25.52
C SER A 107 -19.92 -4.62 26.72
#